data_AF-B1VVS1-F1
#
_entry.id   AF-B1VVS1-F1
#
_cell.length_a   1.000
_cell.length_b   1.000
_cell.length_c   1.000
_cell.angle_alpha   90.00
_cell.angle_beta   90.00
_cell.angle_gamma   90.00
#
_symmetry.space_group_name_H-M   'P 1'
#
loop_
_entity.id
_entity.type
_entity.pdbx_description
1 polymer ?
#
loop_
_entity_poly.entity_id
_entity_poly.type
_entity_poly.pdbx_seq_one_letter_code
_entity_poly.pdbx_strand_id
1 'polypeptide(L)'
;MLTRLTRPRVLALCALPVLALFGTAAFAPLPFTLARPGVTADVLGKDDGRPVITITGAETRPTEGQLRMTTILATGPKADVRIGEVVDGWFRTDRAVMPRDSVYPTGGSEKEIEKHNLDDMKESQNVAVDAALNYLDRDPGSLRVEVDLGDIGGPSAGLFLSLGIIDKLDGDGSGGDLTGGRTIAGTGTISADGKVGAVGGVSMKAQGAHRDGASVFLVPKAECAQAESEAPDGLRIVPVTTLKDAVGSLKALETGGKVPGC
;
A
#
# COMPACT_ATOMS: atom_id res chain seq x y z
N MET A 1 24.55 -57.75 15.14
CA MET A 1 24.45 -56.86 16.32
C MET A 1 23.03 -56.39 16.64
N LEU A 2 22.06 -56.43 15.71
CA LEU A 2 20.66 -55.99 15.96
C LEU A 2 19.76 -57.01 16.69
N THR A 3 20.19 -58.26 16.84
CA THR A 3 19.37 -59.38 17.36
C THR A 3 19.17 -59.39 18.89
N ARG A 4 19.73 -58.44 19.64
CA ARG A 4 19.58 -58.34 21.12
C ARG A 4 18.73 -57.15 21.60
N LEU A 5 18.12 -56.39 20.70
CA LEU A 5 17.32 -55.22 21.05
C LEU A 5 15.85 -55.63 21.25
N THR A 6 15.24 -55.16 22.35
CA THR A 6 13.80 -55.33 22.58
C THR A 6 13.01 -54.51 21.56
N ARG A 7 11.79 -54.94 21.19
CA ARG A 7 10.90 -54.22 20.25
C ARG A 7 10.84 -52.69 20.49
N PRO A 8 10.69 -52.17 21.71
CA PRO A 8 10.70 -50.72 21.94
C PRO A 8 12.05 -50.05 21.65
N ARG A 9 13.17 -50.74 21.86
CA ARG A 9 14.51 -50.20 21.53
C ARG A 9 14.75 -50.15 20.03
N VAL A 10 14.26 -51.13 19.27
CA VAL A 10 14.30 -51.10 17.80
C VAL A 10 13.44 -49.95 17.27
N LEU A 11 12.22 -49.77 17.81
CA LEU A 11 11.34 -48.66 17.45
C LEU A 11 11.97 -47.29 17.77
N ALA A 12 12.59 -47.13 18.94
CA ALA A 12 13.28 -45.88 19.29
C ALA A 12 14.47 -45.60 18.35
N LEU A 13 15.24 -46.62 17.99
CA LEU A 13 16.36 -46.50 17.03
C LEU A 13 15.87 -46.13 15.63
N CYS A 14 14.73 -46.64 15.19
CA CYS A 14 14.11 -46.29 13.92
C CYS A 14 13.43 -44.90 13.95
N ALA A 15 12.95 -44.45 15.10
CA ALA A 15 12.34 -43.13 15.27
C ALA A 15 13.39 -42.00 15.29
N LEU A 16 14.61 -42.26 15.78
CA LEU A 16 15.69 -41.28 15.83
C LEU A 16 15.99 -40.58 14.48
N PRO A 17 16.21 -41.28 13.35
CA PRO A 17 16.45 -40.62 12.07
C PRO A 17 15.23 -39.82 11.57
N VAL A 18 14.01 -40.27 11.87
CA VAL A 18 12.77 -39.55 11.52
C VAL A 18 12.65 -38.27 12.34
N LEU A 19 12.88 -38.33 13.65
CA LEU A 19 12.91 -37.16 14.53
C LEU A 19 14.04 -36.20 14.18
N ALA A 20 15.21 -36.71 13.79
CA ALA A 20 16.31 -35.90 13.30
C ALA A 20 15.93 -35.17 12.00
N LEU A 21 15.25 -35.85 11.07
CA LEU A 21 14.76 -35.25 9.82
C LEU A 21 13.72 -34.16 10.08
N PHE A 22 12.76 -34.38 10.98
CA PHE A 22 11.79 -33.33 11.37
C PHE A 22 12.48 -32.18 12.08
N GLY A 23 13.46 -32.48 12.93
CA GLY A 23 14.30 -31.48 13.60
C GLY A 23 15.04 -30.60 12.59
N THR A 24 15.71 -31.19 11.60
CA THR A 24 16.44 -30.42 10.57
C THR A 24 15.49 -29.65 9.65
N ALA A 25 14.37 -30.25 9.24
CA ALA A 25 13.35 -29.59 8.42
C ALA A 25 12.73 -28.37 9.12
N ALA A 26 12.56 -28.42 10.45
CA ALA A 26 12.04 -27.30 11.22
C ALA A 26 12.94 -26.04 11.20
N PHE A 27 14.23 -26.19 10.91
CA PHE A 27 15.18 -25.08 10.80
C PHE A 27 15.46 -24.64 9.36
N ALA A 28 14.95 -25.36 8.36
CA ALA A 28 15.12 -25.01 6.95
C ALA A 28 14.28 -23.77 6.59
N PRO A 29 14.81 -22.87 5.74
CA PRO A 29 14.04 -21.73 5.24
C PRO A 29 12.91 -22.22 4.32
N LEU A 30 11.74 -21.62 4.48
CA LEU A 30 10.55 -21.98 3.71
C LEU A 30 10.39 -21.07 2.47
N PRO A 31 9.79 -21.58 1.39
CA PRO A 31 9.56 -20.83 0.15
C PRO A 31 8.33 -19.89 0.25
N PHE A 32 8.19 -19.19 1.37
CA PHE A 32 7.12 -18.20 1.61
C PHE A 32 7.69 -16.79 1.75
N THR A 33 6.83 -15.82 1.45
CA THR A 33 7.02 -14.40 1.68
C THR A 33 5.97 -13.94 2.69
N LEU A 34 6.38 -13.08 3.63
CA LEU A 34 5.49 -12.45 4.58
C LEU A 34 5.24 -11.00 4.14
N ALA A 35 3.98 -10.64 3.97
CA ALA A 35 3.56 -9.26 3.75
C ALA A 35 2.91 -8.69 5.03
N ARG A 36 3.11 -7.40 5.28
CA ARG A 36 2.56 -6.66 6.42
C ARG A 36 2.27 -5.19 6.05
N PRO A 37 1.48 -4.44 6.85
CA PRO A 37 1.29 -3.01 6.65
C PRO A 37 2.63 -2.26 6.55
N GLY A 38 2.80 -1.47 5.48
CA GLY A 38 3.98 -0.66 5.25
C GLY A 38 3.90 0.71 5.93
N VAL A 39 4.77 1.62 5.53
CA VAL A 39 4.73 3.04 5.93
C VAL A 39 3.64 3.76 5.14
N THR A 40 3.17 4.90 5.67
CA THR A 40 2.30 5.82 4.94
C THR A 40 3.02 7.15 4.74
N ALA A 41 2.82 7.76 3.57
CA ALA A 41 3.44 9.04 3.23
C ALA A 41 2.37 10.09 2.96
N ASP A 42 2.50 11.25 3.60
CA ASP A 42 1.59 12.38 3.40
C ASP A 42 2.04 13.21 2.19
N VAL A 43 1.26 13.18 1.12
CA VAL A 43 1.63 13.88 -0.13
C VAL A 43 1.49 15.39 -0.04
N LEU A 44 0.76 15.91 0.96
CA LEU A 44 0.65 17.34 1.23
C LEU A 44 1.81 17.86 2.07
N GLY A 45 2.49 16.96 2.79
CA GLY A 45 3.52 17.23 3.77
C GLY A 45 4.94 17.29 3.21
N LYS A 46 5.89 16.89 4.07
CA LYS A 46 7.32 16.90 3.79
C LYS A 46 7.94 15.55 4.11
N ASP A 47 8.92 15.15 3.30
CA ASP A 47 9.79 14.00 3.53
C ASP A 47 11.24 14.50 3.68
N ASP A 48 11.92 14.14 4.78
CA ASP A 48 13.25 14.65 5.15
C ASP A 48 13.41 16.18 5.03
N GLY A 49 12.36 16.91 5.38
CA GLY A 49 12.32 18.39 5.34
C GLY A 49 12.06 18.99 3.95
N ARG A 50 11.98 18.17 2.89
CA ARG A 50 11.64 18.59 1.53
C ARG A 50 10.15 18.36 1.25
N PRO A 51 9.44 19.29 0.57
CA PRO A 51 8.03 19.06 0.20
C PRO A 51 7.89 17.85 -0.71
N VAL A 52 6.89 17.00 -0.44
CA VAL A 52 6.62 15.82 -1.29
C VAL A 52 6.14 16.23 -2.68
N ILE A 53 5.30 17.27 -2.76
CA ILE A 53 4.85 17.86 -4.03
C ILE A 53 5.32 19.31 -4.08
N THR A 54 6.11 19.64 -5.10
CA THR A 54 6.55 21.01 -5.41
C THR A 54 5.97 21.43 -6.75
N ILE A 55 5.26 22.56 -6.78
CA ILE A 55 4.64 23.10 -8.00
C ILE A 55 5.26 24.46 -8.31
N THR A 56 5.73 24.64 -9.54
CA THR A 56 6.31 25.88 -10.06
C THR A 56 5.53 26.36 -11.28
N GLY A 57 5.29 27.68 -11.39
CA GLY A 57 4.56 28.29 -12.50
C GLY A 57 3.07 28.51 -12.24
N ALA A 58 2.59 28.22 -11.03
CA ALA A 58 1.24 28.55 -10.57
C ALA A 58 1.28 28.99 -9.09
N GLU A 59 0.32 29.80 -8.67
CA GLU A 59 0.10 30.03 -7.24
C GLU A 59 -0.41 28.73 -6.60
N THR A 60 0.16 28.40 -5.44
CA THR A 60 -0.28 27.27 -4.63
C THR A 60 -0.90 27.78 -3.34
N ARG A 61 -1.81 27.00 -2.80
CA ARG A 61 -2.49 27.31 -1.55
C ARG A 61 -1.88 26.55 -0.37
N PRO A 62 -1.93 27.11 0.86
CA PRO A 62 -1.70 26.31 2.05
C PRO A 62 -2.78 25.23 2.15
N THR A 63 -2.40 24.07 2.67
CA THR A 63 -3.28 22.91 2.85
C THR A 63 -3.21 22.44 4.30
N GLU A 64 -4.36 22.22 4.91
CA GLU A 64 -4.52 21.59 6.22
C GLU A 64 -4.89 20.10 6.07
N GLY A 65 -4.79 19.35 7.17
CA GLY A 65 -5.01 17.89 7.15
C GLY A 65 -3.89 17.13 6.44
N GLN A 66 -4.18 15.89 6.04
CA GLN A 66 -3.19 14.97 5.44
C GLN A 66 -3.85 14.10 4.36
N LEU A 67 -3.12 13.88 3.26
CA LEU A 67 -3.45 12.89 2.22
C LEU A 67 -2.38 11.81 2.21
N ARG A 68 -2.63 10.72 2.92
CA ARG A 68 -1.66 9.65 3.15
C ARG A 68 -1.82 8.50 2.16
N MET A 69 -0.88 8.35 1.25
CA MET A 69 -0.79 7.11 0.46
C MET A 69 -0.26 5.96 1.34
N THR A 70 -0.65 4.74 1.03
CA THR A 70 -0.33 3.55 1.83
C THR A 70 0.47 2.51 1.06
N THR A 71 1.39 1.84 1.75
CA THR A 71 2.26 0.81 1.19
C THR A 71 2.10 -0.52 1.94
N ILE A 72 2.61 -1.60 1.35
CA ILE A 72 2.84 -2.87 2.04
C ILE A 72 4.33 -3.16 2.07
N LEU A 73 4.79 -3.83 3.12
CA LEU A 73 6.14 -4.36 3.18
C LEU A 73 6.08 -5.87 2.98
N ALA A 74 6.79 -6.37 1.98
CA ALA A 74 7.03 -7.80 1.80
C ALA A 74 8.47 -8.15 2.17
N THR A 75 8.69 -9.32 2.78
CA THR A 75 10.04 -9.86 2.98
C THR A 75 10.72 -10.11 1.64
N GLY A 76 12.00 -9.74 1.53
CA GLY A 76 12.75 -9.87 0.29
C GLY A 76 12.83 -11.30 -0.27
N PRO A 77 13.15 -11.46 -1.56
CA PRO A 77 13.24 -12.76 -2.24
C PRO A 77 14.28 -13.69 -1.60
N LYS A 78 15.29 -13.18 -0.88
CA LYS A 78 16.30 -13.99 -0.18
C LYS A 78 16.07 -14.13 1.33
N ALA A 79 14.95 -13.63 1.86
CA ALA A 79 14.69 -13.68 3.29
C ALA A 79 14.44 -15.11 3.80
N ASP A 80 15.08 -15.50 4.90
CA ASP A 80 14.83 -16.78 5.55
C ASP A 80 13.52 -16.73 6.36
N VAL A 81 12.43 -17.24 5.80
CA VAL A 81 11.15 -17.36 6.50
C VAL A 81 11.07 -18.71 7.18
N ARG A 82 10.88 -18.73 8.50
CA ARG A 82 10.83 -19.95 9.31
C ARG A 82 9.39 -20.44 9.54
N ILE A 83 9.25 -21.72 9.89
CA ILE A 83 7.94 -22.35 10.18
C ILE A 83 7.15 -21.62 11.27
N GLY A 84 7.84 -21.12 12.31
CA GLY A 84 7.19 -20.39 13.40
C GLY A 84 6.57 -19.08 12.94
N GLU A 85 7.20 -18.37 12.01
CA GLU A 85 6.69 -17.10 11.47
C GLU A 85 5.48 -17.32 10.55
N VAL A 86 5.48 -18.43 9.82
CA VAL A 86 4.35 -18.86 8.99
C VAL A 86 3.15 -19.21 9.85
N VAL A 87 3.36 -20.01 10.90
CA VAL A 87 2.29 -20.41 11.83
C VAL A 87 1.74 -19.19 12.59
N ASP A 88 2.62 -18.31 13.10
CA ASP A 88 2.22 -17.04 13.73
C ASP A 88 1.39 -16.18 12.77
N GLY A 89 1.83 -16.07 11.50
CA GLY A 89 1.12 -15.33 10.46
C GLY A 89 -0.30 -15.84 10.21
N TRP A 90 -0.56 -17.14 10.38
CA TRP A 90 -1.89 -17.72 10.17
C TRP A 90 -2.95 -17.26 11.18
N PHE A 91 -2.52 -16.79 12.35
CA PHE A 91 -3.41 -16.30 13.41
C PHE A 91 -3.49 -14.77 13.47
N ARG A 92 -2.77 -14.07 12.59
CA ARG A 92 -2.67 -12.61 12.58
C ARG A 92 -3.39 -12.01 11.38
N THR A 93 -4.21 -11.00 11.63
CA THR A 93 -4.92 -10.24 10.58
C THR A 93 -4.04 -9.19 9.92
N ASP A 94 -2.88 -8.86 10.51
CA ASP A 94 -1.93 -7.87 9.97
C ASP A 94 -0.79 -8.49 9.16
N ARG A 95 -0.92 -9.77 8.77
CA ARG A 95 0.09 -10.48 7.98
C ARG A 95 -0.55 -11.37 6.92
N ALA A 96 0.08 -11.42 5.75
CA ALA A 96 -0.26 -12.39 4.72
C ALA A 96 0.95 -13.28 4.43
N VAL A 97 0.75 -14.60 4.52
CA VAL A 97 1.73 -15.61 4.10
C VAL A 97 1.43 -15.99 2.65
N MET A 98 2.37 -15.72 1.75
CA MET A 98 2.19 -15.99 0.32
C MET A 98 3.34 -16.85 -0.22
N PRO A 99 3.11 -17.77 -1.16
CA PRO A 99 4.19 -18.48 -1.84
C PRO A 99 5.14 -17.48 -2.52
N ARG A 100 6.45 -17.63 -2.30
CA ARG A 100 7.45 -16.67 -2.81
C ARG A 100 7.37 -16.48 -4.33
N ASP A 101 7.14 -17.57 -5.07
CA ASP A 101 7.06 -17.55 -6.54
C ASP A 101 5.83 -16.80 -7.07
N SER A 102 4.77 -16.66 -6.25
CA SER A 102 3.59 -15.86 -6.60
C SER A 102 3.85 -14.35 -6.48
N VAL A 103 4.77 -13.96 -5.61
CA VAL A 103 5.13 -12.54 -5.36
C VAL A 103 6.30 -12.11 -6.24
N TYR A 104 7.27 -13.01 -6.46
CA TYR A 104 8.48 -12.77 -7.25
C TYR A 104 8.60 -13.77 -8.41
N PRO A 105 7.67 -13.75 -9.38
CA PRO A 105 7.61 -14.76 -10.45
C PRO A 105 8.78 -14.73 -11.42
N THR A 106 9.46 -13.58 -11.55
CA THR A 106 10.50 -13.35 -12.57
C THR A 106 11.93 -13.62 -12.09
N GLY A 107 12.15 -14.08 -10.86
CA GLY A 107 13.46 -14.56 -10.40
C GLY A 107 14.61 -13.53 -10.46
N GLY A 108 14.31 -12.25 -10.26
CA GLY A 108 15.29 -11.15 -10.28
C GLY A 108 16.08 -10.98 -8.97
N SER A 109 17.21 -10.29 -9.05
CA SER A 109 17.92 -9.83 -7.86
C SER A 109 17.16 -8.73 -7.13
N GLU A 110 17.41 -8.56 -5.83
CA GLU A 110 16.77 -7.52 -5.01
C GLU A 110 16.91 -6.13 -5.61
N LYS A 111 18.09 -5.81 -6.16
CA LYS A 111 18.38 -4.53 -6.80
C LYS A 111 17.59 -4.31 -8.10
N GLU A 112 17.35 -5.37 -8.88
CA GLU A 112 16.56 -5.26 -10.11
C GLU A 112 15.07 -5.03 -9.79
N ILE A 113 14.55 -5.72 -8.77
CA ILE A 113 13.17 -5.55 -8.29
C ILE A 113 12.97 -4.13 -7.75
N GLU A 114 13.90 -3.66 -6.91
CA GLU A 114 13.88 -2.31 -6.37
C GLU A 114 13.91 -1.25 -7.49
N LYS A 115 14.83 -1.41 -8.45
CA LYS A 115 14.91 -0.51 -9.60
C LYS A 115 13.61 -0.50 -10.41
N HIS A 116 13.02 -1.66 -10.67
CA HIS A 116 11.74 -1.75 -11.39
C HIS A 116 10.61 -1.04 -10.63
N ASN A 117 10.50 -1.26 -9.32
CA ASN A 117 9.48 -0.60 -8.49
C ASN A 117 9.64 0.93 -8.45
N LEU A 118 10.88 1.44 -8.47
CA LEU A 118 11.17 2.87 -8.53
C LEU A 118 10.87 3.46 -9.91
N ASP A 119 11.17 2.72 -10.99
CA ASP A 119 10.85 3.16 -12.35
C ASP A 119 9.31 3.18 -12.58
N ASP A 120 8.58 2.16 -12.09
CA ASP A 120 7.10 2.13 -12.09
C ASP A 120 6.50 3.27 -11.25
N MET A 121 7.15 3.62 -10.13
CA MET A 121 6.72 4.75 -9.30
C MET A 121 6.87 6.08 -10.06
N LYS A 122 7.98 6.29 -10.79
CA LYS A 122 8.15 7.50 -11.61
C LYS A 122 7.10 7.59 -12.71
N GLU A 123 6.77 6.49 -13.36
CA GLU A 123 5.69 6.45 -14.35
C GLU A 123 4.35 6.81 -13.69
N SER A 124 4.06 6.23 -12.53
CA SER A 124 2.86 6.55 -11.75
C SER A 124 2.78 8.02 -11.34
N GLN A 125 3.90 8.66 -10.99
CA GLN A 125 3.97 10.09 -10.69
C GLN A 125 3.60 10.94 -11.91
N ASN A 126 4.15 10.63 -13.08
CA ASN A 126 3.85 11.37 -14.32
C ASN A 126 2.37 11.25 -14.68
N VAL A 127 1.82 10.04 -14.62
CA VAL A 127 0.39 9.81 -14.90
C VAL A 127 -0.50 10.51 -13.87
N ALA A 128 -0.07 10.58 -12.60
CA ALA A 128 -0.79 11.30 -11.57
C ALA A 128 -0.83 12.82 -11.81
N VAL A 129 0.28 13.39 -12.29
CA VAL A 129 0.36 14.80 -12.73
C VAL A 129 -0.60 15.04 -13.89
N ASP A 130 -0.55 14.20 -14.92
CA ASP A 130 -1.44 14.33 -16.08
C ASP A 130 -2.91 14.23 -15.69
N ALA A 131 -3.27 13.26 -14.83
CA ALA A 131 -4.63 13.10 -14.35
C ALA A 131 -5.12 14.31 -13.54
N ALA A 132 -4.26 14.92 -12.72
CA ALA A 132 -4.59 16.12 -11.97
C ALA A 132 -4.76 17.35 -12.87
N LEU A 133 -3.86 17.55 -13.84
CA LEU A 133 -3.95 18.66 -14.79
C LEU A 133 -5.19 18.53 -15.68
N ASN A 134 -5.48 17.33 -16.18
CA ASN A 134 -6.70 17.04 -16.95
C ASN A 134 -7.96 17.28 -16.12
N TYR A 135 -7.97 16.89 -14.84
CA TYR A 135 -9.10 17.16 -13.94
C TYR A 135 -9.35 18.66 -13.74
N LEU A 136 -8.28 19.46 -13.73
CA LEU A 136 -8.34 20.91 -13.56
C LEU A 136 -8.48 21.69 -14.88
N ASP A 137 -8.68 21.00 -16.01
CA ASP A 137 -8.72 21.60 -17.35
C ASP A 137 -7.49 22.47 -17.66
N ARG A 138 -6.29 22.02 -17.25
CA ARG A 138 -5.01 22.71 -17.47
C ARG A 138 -4.17 22.05 -18.55
N ASP A 139 -3.54 22.86 -19.39
CA ASP A 139 -2.66 22.38 -20.45
C ASP A 139 -1.42 21.66 -19.87
N PRO A 140 -1.02 20.50 -20.45
CA PRO A 140 0.24 19.85 -20.11
C PRO A 140 1.42 20.80 -20.31
N GLY A 141 2.29 20.89 -19.31
CA GLY A 141 3.47 21.77 -19.36
C GLY A 141 3.21 23.25 -19.04
N SER A 142 1.97 23.64 -18.73
CA SER A 142 1.66 24.99 -18.21
C SER A 142 2.32 25.29 -16.86
N LEU A 143 2.67 24.24 -16.11
CA LEU A 143 3.38 24.30 -14.84
C LEU A 143 4.30 23.09 -14.70
N ARG A 144 5.24 23.17 -13.76
CA ARG A 144 6.16 22.07 -13.41
C ARG A 144 5.75 21.50 -12.06
N VAL A 145 5.45 20.21 -12.03
CA VAL A 145 5.24 19.45 -10.78
C VAL A 145 6.42 18.52 -10.57
N GLU A 146 7.02 18.59 -9.39
CA GLU A 146 8.04 17.66 -8.92
C GLU A 146 7.47 16.87 -7.73
N VAL A 147 7.67 15.55 -7.75
CA VAL A 147 7.25 14.64 -6.69
C VAL A 147 8.48 13.97 -6.09
N ASP A 148 8.61 14.03 -4.76
CA ASP A 148 9.70 13.43 -4.00
C ASP A 148 9.12 12.57 -2.87
N LEU A 149 9.16 11.26 -3.08
CA LEU A 149 8.64 10.24 -2.16
C LEU A 149 9.75 9.36 -1.59
N GLY A 150 11.01 9.81 -1.68
CA GLY A 150 12.17 9.02 -1.30
C GLY A 150 12.21 7.66 -2.02
N ASP A 151 12.44 6.60 -1.25
CA ASP A 151 12.58 5.23 -1.76
C ASP A 151 11.26 4.43 -1.75
N ILE A 152 10.10 5.11 -1.70
CA ILE A 152 8.80 4.44 -1.75
C ILE A 152 8.51 3.98 -3.19
N GLY A 153 8.39 2.65 -3.37
CA GLY A 153 8.11 2.04 -4.67
C GLY A 153 6.67 1.57 -4.89
N GLY A 154 6.33 1.37 -6.16
CA GLY A 154 5.06 0.75 -6.62
C GLY A 154 3.97 1.75 -7.03
N PRO A 155 3.17 1.47 -8.08
CA PRO A 155 2.31 2.47 -8.74
C PRO A 155 1.04 2.85 -7.96
N SER A 156 0.82 2.30 -6.77
CA SER A 156 -0.46 2.41 -6.04
C SER A 156 -0.69 3.77 -5.34
N ALA A 157 0.20 4.73 -5.59
CA ALA A 157 0.18 6.09 -5.06
C ALA A 157 -0.43 7.11 -6.04
N GLY A 158 -0.67 6.73 -7.30
CA GLY A 158 -1.12 7.64 -8.35
C GLY A 158 -2.36 8.46 -7.98
N LEU A 159 -3.41 7.82 -7.43
CA LEU A 159 -4.62 8.53 -7.00
C LEU A 159 -4.33 9.62 -5.96
N PHE A 160 -3.51 9.31 -4.95
CA PHE A 160 -3.25 10.25 -3.85
C PHE A 160 -2.33 11.39 -4.28
N LEU A 161 -1.36 11.12 -5.16
CA LEU A 161 -0.56 12.17 -5.79
C LEU A 161 -1.44 13.13 -6.61
N SER A 162 -2.38 12.60 -7.41
CA SER A 162 -3.32 13.44 -8.16
C SER A 162 -4.17 14.30 -7.22
N LEU A 163 -4.70 13.72 -6.14
CA LEU A 163 -5.47 14.47 -5.13
C LEU A 163 -4.62 15.56 -4.46
N GLY A 164 -3.36 15.27 -4.12
CA GLY A 164 -2.46 16.26 -3.51
C GLY A 164 -2.14 17.43 -4.44
N ILE A 165 -1.98 17.17 -5.74
CA ILE A 165 -1.78 18.23 -6.76
C ILE A 165 -3.04 19.08 -6.88
N ILE A 166 -4.22 18.46 -6.96
CA ILE A 166 -5.52 19.17 -7.01
C ILE A 166 -5.69 20.02 -5.76
N ASP A 167 -5.38 19.49 -4.58
CA ASP A 167 -5.56 20.20 -3.32
C ASP A 167 -4.65 21.44 -3.25
N LYS A 168 -3.39 21.32 -3.68
CA LYS A 168 -2.43 22.44 -3.71
C LYS A 168 -2.74 23.51 -4.76
N LEU A 169 -3.52 23.19 -5.81
CA LEU A 169 -3.85 24.11 -6.90
C LEU A 169 -5.24 24.74 -6.80
N ASP A 170 -6.22 23.98 -6.35
CA ASP A 170 -7.64 24.35 -6.37
C ASP A 170 -8.33 24.06 -5.03
N GLY A 171 -7.89 23.01 -4.33
CA GLY A 171 -8.54 22.56 -3.10
C GLY A 171 -9.90 21.93 -3.40
N ASP A 172 -10.90 22.31 -2.61
CA ASP A 172 -12.29 21.92 -2.83
C ASP A 172 -13.01 22.77 -3.91
N GLY A 173 -12.33 23.73 -4.54
CA GLY A 173 -12.88 24.66 -5.53
C GLY A 173 -13.78 25.76 -4.94
N SER A 174 -13.92 25.85 -3.62
CA SER A 174 -14.64 26.92 -2.90
C SER A 174 -13.72 27.77 -2.03
N GLY A 175 -12.43 27.45 -2.00
CA GLY A 175 -11.43 28.11 -1.16
C GLY A 175 -11.13 27.33 0.12
N GLY A 176 -11.64 26.10 0.28
CA GLY A 176 -11.27 25.13 1.32
C GLY A 176 -10.36 24.00 0.81
N ASP A 177 -9.93 23.12 1.71
CA ASP A 177 -9.02 22.00 1.41
C ASP A 177 -9.82 20.71 1.20
N LEU A 178 -9.38 19.84 0.30
CA LEU A 178 -10.03 18.55 0.06
C LEU A 178 -10.11 17.67 1.30
N THR A 179 -9.18 17.83 2.24
CA THR A 179 -9.14 17.01 3.46
C THR A 179 -10.16 17.47 4.50
N GLY A 180 -10.64 18.73 4.43
CA GLY A 180 -11.38 19.37 5.52
C GLY A 180 -10.65 19.30 6.87
N GLY A 181 -9.31 19.36 6.87
CA GLY A 181 -8.45 19.24 8.05
C GLY A 181 -8.28 17.81 8.59
N ARG A 182 -8.80 16.79 7.91
CA ARG A 182 -8.73 15.39 8.36
C ARG A 182 -7.45 14.70 7.92
N THR A 183 -7.10 13.62 8.61
CA THR A 183 -6.18 12.61 8.08
C THR A 183 -6.97 11.62 7.24
N ILE A 184 -6.74 11.68 5.92
CA ILE A 184 -7.36 10.81 4.93
C ILE A 184 -6.25 9.97 4.33
N ALA A 185 -6.46 8.67 4.24
CA ALA A 185 -5.51 7.77 3.62
C ALA A 185 -6.17 6.94 2.52
N GLY A 186 -5.37 6.20 1.78
CA GLY A 186 -5.93 5.31 0.76
C GLY A 186 -4.89 4.76 -0.18
N THR A 187 -5.40 4.22 -1.28
CA THR A 187 -4.60 3.60 -2.33
C THR A 187 -5.37 3.62 -3.64
N GLY A 188 -4.65 3.49 -4.75
CA GLY A 188 -5.23 3.38 -6.08
C GLY A 188 -4.21 3.77 -7.13
N THR A 189 -4.09 2.96 -8.18
CA THR A 189 -3.45 3.43 -9.40
C THR A 189 -4.38 4.43 -10.09
N ILE A 190 -3.85 5.25 -10.99
CA ILE A 190 -4.63 6.20 -11.77
C ILE A 190 -4.18 6.15 -13.22
N SER A 191 -5.11 6.32 -14.14
CA SER A 191 -4.83 6.62 -15.55
C SER A 191 -4.94 8.12 -15.82
N ALA A 192 -4.36 8.61 -16.91
CA ALA A 192 -4.38 10.03 -17.27
C ALA A 192 -5.80 10.59 -17.50
N ASP A 193 -6.78 9.74 -17.86
CA ASP A 193 -8.21 10.11 -17.96
C ASP A 193 -8.95 10.05 -16.61
N GLY A 194 -8.23 9.82 -15.51
CA GLY A 194 -8.75 9.85 -14.15
C GLY A 194 -9.50 8.59 -13.71
N LYS A 195 -9.34 7.43 -14.37
CA LYS A 195 -9.90 6.17 -13.85
C LYS A 195 -9.00 5.61 -12.74
N VAL A 196 -9.63 5.19 -11.64
CA VAL A 196 -8.92 4.54 -10.54
C VAL A 196 -8.79 3.05 -10.84
N GLY A 197 -7.58 2.53 -10.78
CA GLY A 197 -7.28 1.13 -11.03
C GLY A 197 -7.06 0.32 -9.76
N ALA A 198 -7.12 -1.00 -9.93
CA ALA A 198 -6.97 -2.01 -8.89
C ALA A 198 -5.60 -1.97 -8.21
N VAL A 199 -5.55 -2.45 -6.98
CA VAL A 199 -4.33 -2.56 -6.17
C VAL A 199 -4.37 -3.79 -5.27
N GLY A 200 -3.20 -4.33 -4.94
CA GLY A 200 -3.08 -5.44 -3.99
C GLY A 200 -2.93 -4.99 -2.53
N GLY A 201 -3.21 -5.93 -1.62
CA GLY A 201 -2.92 -5.80 -0.18
C GLY A 201 -3.77 -4.75 0.55
N VAL A 202 -5.02 -4.57 0.12
CA VAL A 202 -5.88 -3.47 0.60
C VAL A 202 -6.17 -3.55 2.10
N SER A 203 -6.38 -4.75 2.65
CA SER A 203 -6.63 -4.89 4.10
C SER A 203 -5.44 -4.42 4.93
N MET A 204 -4.23 -4.84 4.59
CA MET A 204 -2.99 -4.38 5.25
C MET A 204 -2.76 -2.87 5.06
N LYS A 205 -3.10 -2.33 3.89
CA LYS A 205 -3.02 -0.89 3.63
C LYS A 205 -4.00 -0.09 4.50
N ALA A 206 -5.24 -0.57 4.65
CA ALA A 206 -6.25 0.02 5.53
C ALA A 206 -5.80 -0.02 7.00
N GLN A 207 -5.20 -1.12 7.44
CA GLN A 207 -4.61 -1.23 8.78
C GLN A 207 -3.44 -0.25 8.99
N GLY A 208 -2.56 -0.09 7.99
CA GLY A 208 -1.49 0.91 8.02
C GLY A 208 -2.00 2.35 8.07
N ALA A 209 -3.06 2.65 7.31
CA ALA A 209 -3.77 3.93 7.36
C ALA A 209 -4.33 4.23 8.75
N HIS A 210 -5.06 3.27 9.34
CA HIS A 210 -5.62 3.42 10.67
C HIS A 210 -4.55 3.59 11.74
N ARG A 211 -3.47 2.79 11.69
CA ARG A 211 -2.30 2.91 12.57
C ARG A 211 -1.73 4.34 12.56
N ASP A 212 -1.71 4.97 11.40
CA ASP A 212 -1.15 6.31 11.19
C ASP A 212 -2.22 7.42 11.31
N GLY A 213 -3.37 7.12 11.92
CA GLY A 213 -4.37 8.10 12.35
C GLY A 213 -5.41 8.48 11.30
N ALA A 214 -5.51 7.76 10.17
CA ALA A 214 -6.53 8.03 9.18
C ALA A 214 -7.93 7.68 9.72
N SER A 215 -8.89 8.57 9.45
CA SER A 215 -10.32 8.36 9.76
C SER A 215 -11.13 7.92 8.54
N VAL A 216 -10.57 8.11 7.35
CA VAL A 216 -11.16 7.78 6.06
C VAL A 216 -10.12 7.06 5.22
N PHE A 217 -10.55 5.98 4.55
CA PHE A 217 -9.73 5.21 3.63
C PHE A 217 -10.37 5.13 2.25
N LEU A 218 -9.79 5.84 1.28
CA LEU A 218 -10.21 5.74 -0.12
C LEU A 218 -9.64 4.46 -0.75
N VAL A 219 -10.50 3.68 -1.40
CA VAL A 219 -10.14 2.40 -2.01
C VAL A 219 -10.76 2.28 -3.41
N PRO A 220 -10.09 1.67 -4.40
CA PRO A 220 -10.77 1.40 -5.65
C PRO A 220 -11.95 0.46 -5.42
N LYS A 221 -13.08 0.73 -6.07
CA LYS A 221 -14.36 0.05 -5.78
C LYS A 221 -14.30 -1.47 -5.94
N ALA A 222 -13.43 -1.98 -6.81
CA ALA A 222 -13.27 -3.42 -7.02
C ALA A 222 -12.74 -4.15 -5.77
N GLU A 223 -12.04 -3.44 -4.88
CA GLU A 223 -11.42 -3.98 -3.67
C GLU A 223 -12.22 -3.71 -2.39
N CYS A 224 -13.46 -3.18 -2.48
CA CYS A 224 -14.32 -2.93 -1.31
C CYS A 224 -14.41 -4.14 -0.37
N ALA A 225 -14.73 -5.32 -0.91
CA ALA A 225 -14.89 -6.53 -0.12
C ALA A 225 -13.60 -6.92 0.64
N GLN A 226 -12.42 -6.66 0.04
CA GLN A 226 -11.13 -6.89 0.71
C GLN A 226 -10.83 -5.81 1.75
N ALA A 227 -11.23 -4.56 1.52
CA ALA A 227 -11.06 -3.49 2.49
C ALA A 227 -11.91 -3.75 3.75
N GLU A 228 -13.16 -4.18 3.58
CA GLU A 228 -14.11 -4.42 4.67
C GLU A 228 -13.77 -5.64 5.52
N SER A 229 -13.22 -6.70 4.92
CA SER A 229 -13.02 -7.97 5.61
C SER A 229 -12.15 -7.87 6.87
N GLU A 230 -11.23 -6.90 6.91
CA GLU A 230 -10.34 -6.64 8.04
C GLU A 230 -10.25 -5.13 8.34
N ALA A 231 -11.29 -4.37 8.00
CA ALA A 231 -11.33 -2.93 8.27
C ALA A 231 -11.21 -2.66 9.78
N PRO A 232 -10.27 -1.82 10.23
CA PRO A 232 -10.20 -1.40 11.62
C PRO A 232 -11.45 -0.61 12.03
N ASP A 233 -11.90 -0.81 13.27
CA ASP A 233 -13.00 -0.03 13.84
C ASP A 233 -12.70 1.47 13.77
N GLY A 234 -13.69 2.26 13.34
CA GLY A 234 -13.55 3.72 13.23
C GLY A 234 -12.88 4.22 11.94
N LEU A 235 -12.40 3.32 11.07
CA LEU A 235 -11.94 3.68 9.73
C LEU A 235 -13.08 3.61 8.71
N ARG A 236 -13.49 4.75 8.15
CA ARG A 236 -14.52 4.78 7.11
C ARG A 236 -13.94 4.39 5.75
N ILE A 237 -14.37 3.27 5.20
CA ILE A 237 -13.96 2.84 3.85
C ILE A 237 -14.86 3.51 2.79
N VAL A 238 -14.24 4.17 1.82
CA VAL A 238 -14.95 4.90 0.76
C VAL A 238 -14.52 4.39 -0.62
N PRO A 239 -15.43 3.77 -1.40
CA PRO A 239 -15.10 3.31 -2.73
C PRO A 239 -15.00 4.46 -3.72
N VAL A 240 -14.01 4.38 -4.60
CA VAL A 240 -13.83 5.31 -5.72
C VAL A 240 -13.62 4.54 -7.03
N THR A 241 -14.18 5.07 -8.11
CA THR A 241 -13.97 4.53 -9.48
C THR A 241 -13.21 5.49 -10.37
N THR A 242 -13.31 6.79 -10.09
CA THR A 242 -12.61 7.85 -10.82
C THR A 242 -12.04 8.88 -9.84
N LEU A 243 -11.07 9.68 -10.32
CA LEU A 243 -10.51 10.83 -9.61
C LEU A 243 -11.62 11.84 -9.25
N LYS A 244 -12.59 12.03 -10.15
CA LYS A 244 -13.76 12.88 -9.90
C LYS A 244 -14.63 12.35 -8.77
N ASP A 245 -14.84 11.03 -8.68
CA ASP A 245 -15.59 10.42 -7.58
C ASP A 245 -14.85 10.58 -6.25
N ALA A 246 -13.52 10.46 -6.27
CA ALA A 246 -12.68 10.67 -5.09
C ALA A 246 -12.81 12.11 -4.60
N VAL A 247 -12.56 13.10 -5.47
CA VAL A 247 -12.71 14.52 -5.13
C VAL A 247 -14.14 14.82 -4.65
N GLY A 248 -15.16 14.32 -5.33
CA GLY A 248 -16.56 14.50 -4.93
C GLY A 248 -16.88 13.91 -3.55
N SER A 249 -16.32 12.74 -3.23
CA SER A 249 -16.48 12.11 -1.92
C SER A 249 -15.81 12.91 -0.81
N LEU A 250 -14.62 13.47 -1.09
CA LEU A 250 -13.90 14.33 -0.17
C LEU A 250 -14.66 15.63 0.14
N LYS A 251 -15.16 16.32 -0.89
CA LYS A 251 -16.03 17.50 -0.73
C LYS A 251 -17.31 17.19 0.05
N ALA A 252 -17.90 16.01 -0.20
CA ALA A 252 -19.08 15.57 0.55
C ALA A 252 -18.76 15.27 2.02
N LEU A 253 -17.58 14.74 2.35
CA LEU A 253 -17.15 14.53 3.75
C LEU A 253 -17.00 15.85 4.51
N GLU A 254 -16.49 16.89 3.86
CA GLU A 254 -16.33 18.22 4.46
C GLU A 254 -17.68 18.89 4.72
N THR A 255 -18.59 18.84 3.75
CA THR A 255 -19.90 19.50 3.81
C THR A 255 -20.98 18.69 4.56
N GLY A 256 -20.65 17.51 5.08
CA GLY A 256 -21.61 16.62 5.73
C GLY A 256 -22.61 15.94 4.76
N GLY A 257 -22.26 15.90 3.48
CA GLY A 257 -23.02 15.23 2.43
C GLY A 257 -23.00 13.70 2.52
N LYS A 258 -23.74 13.04 1.62
CA LYS A 258 -23.75 11.58 1.51
C LYS A 258 -22.48 11.11 0.80
N VAL A 259 -21.71 10.26 1.48
CA VAL A 259 -20.47 9.67 0.98
C VAL A 259 -20.69 8.17 0.89
N PRO A 260 -20.38 7.52 -0.25
CA PRO A 260 -20.56 6.09 -0.39
C PRO A 260 -19.71 5.34 0.65
N GLY A 261 -20.29 4.27 1.20
CA GLY A 261 -19.52 3.24 1.88
C GLY A 261 -19.29 2.08 0.92
N CYS A 262 -18.25 1.30 1.20
CA CYS A 262 -18.46 -0.13 1.19
C CYS A 262 -19.49 -0.38 2.33
#